data_AF-V2X8Z0-F1
#
_entry.id   AF-V2X8Z0-F1
#
_cell.length_a   1.000
_cell.length_b   1.000
_cell.length_c   1.000
_cell.angle_alpha   90.00
_cell.angle_beta   90.00
_cell.angle_gamma   90.00
#
_symmetry.space_group_name_H-M   'P 1'
#
loop_
_entity.id
_entity.type
_entity.pdbx_description
1 polymer ?
#
loop_
_entity_poly.entity_id
_entity_poly.type
_entity_poly.pdbx_seq_one_letter_code
_entity_poly.pdbx_strand_id
1 'polypeptide(L)'
;MLATESTKGRHFGSERFKDLLRYASCTAYFILMCLSGVLGTPDALDAGLISILFKAKAYHQFEVDDSGSQLEPEQTLWFQFASILNQLSLFLMYPSVLRRFSKWTRIINSSDLALHMRMAGTFWESWVQCQRKEKELNDTLEAVKLGDTMCCYAQRPNKTKQPECSEARIGFVKYRRCSSCPNIIYCSDSCAKSAWKSQHRSRCDNISRALKAGRRPPTQVERTFFRMILPVFTLEFHRLDILKYLQEFVTRPVARELDRSDNNAETGREVIFLNFSDLEQPEYSVKCLSTRHISDLRADSGLSKKQADEFMAAVAEMPEAHRSVPPLIQ
;
A
#
# COMPACT_ATOMS: atom_id res chain seq x y z
N MET A 1 -23.85 24.74 4.08
CA MET A 1 -23.92 26.15 3.63
C MET A 1 -23.26 26.25 2.26
N LEU A 2 -24.01 25.92 1.20
CA LEU A 2 -23.57 26.09 -0.19
C LEU A 2 -24.16 27.41 -0.68
N ALA A 3 -23.30 28.39 -0.92
CA ALA A 3 -23.69 29.68 -1.50
C ALA A 3 -24.16 29.47 -2.94
N THR A 4 -25.37 29.92 -3.25
CA THR A 4 -25.98 29.93 -4.57
C THR A 4 -25.21 30.84 -5.54
N GLU A 5 -25.04 30.36 -6.78
CA GLU A 5 -24.08 30.79 -7.81
C GLU A 5 -24.25 32.22 -8.42
N SER A 6 -24.90 33.16 -7.73
CA SER A 6 -25.28 34.46 -8.32
C SER A 6 -24.34 35.64 -8.00
N THR A 7 -23.14 35.42 -7.44
CA THR A 7 -22.13 36.47 -7.20
C THR A 7 -20.86 36.28 -8.02
N LYS A 8 -20.99 35.71 -9.23
CA LYS A 8 -19.90 35.59 -10.22
C LYS A 8 -19.48 36.99 -10.68
N GLY A 9 -18.40 37.52 -10.12
CA GLY A 9 -17.66 38.61 -10.78
C GLY A 9 -16.81 39.55 -9.93
N ARG A 10 -16.88 39.58 -8.58
CA ARG A 10 -16.32 40.75 -7.86
C ARG A 10 -15.07 40.59 -6.99
N HIS A 11 -14.52 39.40 -6.75
CA HIS A 11 -13.38 39.30 -5.82
C HIS A 11 -12.23 38.36 -6.20
N PHE A 12 -12.27 37.70 -7.36
CA PHE A 12 -11.08 37.00 -7.86
C PHE A 12 -9.97 38.03 -8.11
N GLY A 13 -8.81 37.84 -7.48
CA GLY A 13 -7.69 38.78 -7.53
C GLY A 13 -7.62 39.84 -6.43
N SER A 14 -8.63 39.93 -5.55
CA SER A 14 -8.50 40.76 -4.35
C SER A 14 -7.38 40.25 -3.43
N GLU A 15 -6.70 41.14 -2.69
CA GLU A 15 -5.67 40.73 -1.72
C GLU A 15 -6.21 39.71 -0.70
N ARG A 16 -7.46 39.87 -0.27
CA ARG A 16 -8.13 38.88 0.60
C ARG A 16 -8.25 37.50 -0.04
N PHE A 17 -8.50 37.42 -1.36
CA PHE A 17 -8.55 36.13 -2.05
C PHE A 17 -7.16 35.50 -2.16
N LYS A 18 -6.13 36.31 -2.42
CA LYS A 18 -4.73 35.85 -2.42
C LYS A 18 -4.33 35.31 -1.05
N ASP A 19 -4.72 35.99 0.03
CA ASP A 19 -4.48 35.50 1.39
C ASP A 19 -5.21 34.18 1.66
N LEU A 20 -6.48 34.05 1.23
CA LEU A 20 -7.21 32.78 1.33
C LEU A 20 -6.52 31.65 0.56
N LEU A 21 -6.00 31.92 -0.64
CA LEU A 21 -5.23 30.95 -1.42
C LEU A 21 -3.96 30.52 -0.67
N ARG A 22 -3.20 31.47 -0.09
CA ARG A 22 -2.02 31.16 0.74
C ARG A 22 -2.40 30.27 1.93
N TYR A 23 -3.47 30.61 2.65
CA TYR A 23 -3.94 29.77 3.76
C TYR A 23 -4.38 28.38 3.31
N ALA A 24 -5.04 28.26 2.15
CA ALA A 24 -5.42 26.98 1.58
C ALA A 24 -4.18 26.14 1.22
N SER A 25 -3.16 26.74 0.60
CA SER A 25 -1.91 26.05 0.26
C SER A 25 -1.16 25.60 1.52
N CYS A 26 -1.04 26.45 2.55
CA CYS A 26 -0.46 26.04 3.84
C CYS A 26 -1.25 24.90 4.47
N THR A 27 -2.59 24.95 4.42
CA THR A 27 -3.45 23.89 4.96
C THR A 27 -3.26 22.58 4.19
N ALA A 28 -3.18 22.63 2.87
CA ALA A 28 -2.92 21.45 2.04
C ALA A 28 -1.56 20.81 2.37
N TYR A 29 -0.53 21.63 2.56
CA TYR A 29 0.79 21.17 3.01
C TYR A 29 0.72 20.48 4.39
N PHE A 30 0.03 21.07 5.38
CA PHE A 30 -0.15 20.42 6.68
C PHE A 30 -0.96 19.11 6.59
N ILE A 31 -1.99 19.06 5.74
CA ILE A 31 -2.72 17.82 5.48
C ILE A 31 -1.78 16.76 4.91
N LEU A 32 -0.95 17.10 3.93
CA LEU A 32 0.05 16.19 3.35
C LEU A 32 0.97 15.62 4.45
N MET A 33 1.47 16.48 5.34
CA MET A 33 2.29 16.06 6.48
C MET A 33 1.54 15.13 7.44
N CYS A 34 0.25 15.39 7.71
CA CYS A 34 -0.60 14.53 8.55
C CYS A 34 -0.97 13.20 7.90
N LEU A 35 -0.88 13.08 6.57
CA LEU A 35 -1.13 11.86 5.80
C LEU A 35 0.11 10.94 5.72
N SER A 36 1.20 11.24 6.42
CA SER A 36 2.42 10.40 6.51
C SER A 36 2.21 9.03 7.20
N GLY A 37 0.98 8.65 7.55
CA GLY A 37 0.71 7.36 8.19
C GLY A 37 -0.71 6.84 7.99
N VAL A 38 -0.89 5.55 8.29
CA VAL A 38 -2.17 4.83 8.09
C VAL A 38 -3.32 5.33 8.96
N LEU A 39 -3.05 5.93 10.11
CA LEU A 39 -4.10 6.24 11.08
C LEU A 39 -4.93 7.45 10.66
N GLY A 40 -4.30 8.52 10.16
CA GLY A 40 -5.01 9.75 9.75
C GLY A 40 -5.71 9.63 8.39
N THR A 41 -5.21 8.78 7.50
CA THR A 41 -5.71 8.67 6.12
C THR A 41 -7.18 8.25 6.02
N PRO A 42 -7.65 7.19 6.71
CA PRO A 42 -9.07 6.83 6.73
C PRO A 42 -9.98 7.95 7.25
N ASP A 43 -9.55 8.64 8.30
CA ASP A 43 -10.35 9.70 8.95
C ASP A 43 -10.45 10.92 8.05
N ALA A 44 -9.36 11.30 7.37
CA ALA A 44 -9.36 12.37 6.36
C ALA A 44 -10.29 12.04 5.18
N LEU A 45 -10.29 10.78 4.72
CA LEU A 45 -11.23 10.33 3.69
C LEU A 45 -12.68 10.36 4.20
N ASP A 46 -12.96 9.94 5.43
CA ASP A 46 -14.31 10.01 6.00
C ASP A 46 -14.79 11.46 6.18
N ALA A 47 -13.88 12.38 6.51
CA ALA A 47 -14.13 13.82 6.57
C ALA A 47 -14.35 14.47 5.18
N GLY A 48 -14.18 13.71 4.10
CA GLY A 48 -14.45 14.16 2.74
C GLY A 48 -13.32 14.92 2.07
N LEU A 49 -12.06 14.62 2.44
CA LEU A 49 -10.88 15.20 1.81
C LEU A 49 -10.98 15.23 0.28
N ILE A 50 -11.31 14.10 -0.38
CA ILE A 50 -11.46 14.04 -1.85
C ILE A 50 -12.51 15.05 -2.35
N SER A 51 -13.64 15.18 -1.67
CA SER A 51 -14.66 16.17 -2.06
C SER A 51 -14.13 17.60 -1.96
N ILE A 52 -13.34 17.90 -0.93
CA ILE A 52 -12.74 19.22 -0.71
C ILE A 52 -11.79 19.56 -1.87
N LEU A 53 -10.90 18.62 -2.24
CA LEU A 53 -9.96 18.80 -3.37
C LEU A 53 -10.70 19.14 -4.67
N PHE A 54 -11.78 18.43 -4.99
CA PHE A 54 -12.57 18.66 -6.20
C PHE A 54 -13.43 19.94 -6.16
N LYS A 55 -13.87 20.37 -4.97
CA LYS A 55 -14.69 21.59 -4.80
C LYS A 55 -13.85 22.87 -4.84
N ALA A 56 -12.53 22.76 -4.70
CA ALA A 56 -11.59 23.88 -4.74
C ALA A 56 -11.35 24.44 -6.16
N LYS A 57 -12.16 24.08 -7.16
CA LYS A 57 -12.08 24.54 -8.56
C LYS A 57 -11.87 26.05 -8.72
N ALA A 58 -12.53 26.88 -7.90
CA ALA A 58 -12.43 28.33 -8.00
C ALA A 58 -10.99 28.84 -7.82
N TYR A 59 -10.16 28.13 -7.03
CA TYR A 59 -8.74 28.44 -6.86
C TYR A 59 -7.92 28.10 -8.11
N HIS A 60 -8.28 27.03 -8.85
CA HIS A 60 -7.65 26.68 -10.14
C HIS A 60 -7.82 27.77 -11.18
N GLN A 61 -9.06 28.21 -11.35
CA GLN A 61 -9.37 29.21 -12.36
C GLN A 61 -8.57 30.49 -12.07
N PHE A 62 -8.47 30.87 -10.79
CA PHE A 62 -7.64 31.99 -10.39
C PHE A 62 -6.15 31.80 -10.69
N GLU A 63 -5.55 30.66 -10.34
CA GLU A 63 -4.12 30.40 -10.59
C GLU A 63 -3.78 30.32 -12.09
N VAL A 64 -4.72 29.87 -12.93
CA VAL A 64 -4.53 29.83 -14.40
C VAL A 64 -4.73 31.20 -15.04
N ASP A 65 -5.75 31.95 -14.62
CA ASP A 65 -6.08 33.24 -15.22
C ASP A 65 -5.11 34.35 -14.77
N ASP A 66 -4.60 34.29 -13.52
CA ASP A 66 -3.61 35.22 -12.97
C ASP A 66 -2.18 34.81 -13.38
N SER A 67 -1.95 34.84 -14.69
CA SER A 67 -0.64 34.63 -15.33
C SER A 67 0.48 35.56 -14.85
N GLY A 68 0.17 36.57 -14.03
CA GLY A 68 1.13 37.45 -13.37
C GLY A 68 1.57 37.00 -11.97
N SER A 69 1.00 35.93 -11.41
CA SER A 69 1.39 35.43 -10.10
C SER A 69 2.78 34.77 -10.17
N GLN A 70 3.77 35.37 -9.49
CA GLN A 70 5.14 34.87 -9.36
C GLN A 70 5.25 33.61 -8.47
N LEU A 71 4.18 32.84 -8.31
CA LEU A 71 4.25 31.61 -7.52
C LEU A 71 5.02 30.56 -8.31
N GLU A 72 6.04 29.99 -7.67
CA GLU A 72 6.72 28.82 -8.22
C GLU A 72 5.71 27.68 -8.40
N PRO A 73 5.80 26.86 -9.47
CA PRO A 73 4.84 25.78 -9.74
C PRO A 73 4.59 24.85 -8.54
N GLU A 74 5.61 24.58 -7.73
CA GLU A 74 5.56 23.73 -6.53
C GLU A 74 4.74 24.35 -5.38
N GLN A 75 4.52 25.67 -5.40
CA GLN A 75 3.77 26.40 -4.39
C GLN A 75 2.27 26.51 -4.72
N THR A 76 1.88 26.12 -5.94
CA THR A 76 0.47 26.14 -6.35
C THR A 76 -0.37 25.17 -5.53
N LEU A 77 -1.63 25.52 -5.29
CA LEU A 77 -2.54 24.68 -4.53
C LEU A 77 -2.77 23.32 -5.23
N TRP A 78 -2.77 23.29 -6.56
CA TRP A 78 -2.93 22.06 -7.34
C TRP A 78 -1.76 21.12 -7.26
N PHE A 79 -0.54 21.66 -7.22
CA PHE A 79 0.63 20.83 -6.96
C PHE A 79 0.49 20.14 -5.60
N GLN A 80 0.11 20.87 -4.55
CA GLN A 80 -0.11 20.29 -3.22
C GLN A 80 -1.26 19.25 -3.22
N PHE A 81 -2.34 19.50 -3.96
CA PHE A 81 -3.43 18.51 -4.08
C PHE A 81 -3.01 17.26 -4.86
N ALA A 82 -2.20 17.41 -5.91
CA ALA A 82 -1.62 16.29 -6.63
C ALA A 82 -0.70 15.47 -5.69
N SER A 83 0.13 16.13 -4.89
CA SER A 83 0.96 15.48 -3.86
C SER A 83 0.11 14.73 -2.82
N ILE A 84 -1.01 15.31 -2.36
CA ILE A 84 -1.96 14.62 -1.48
C ILE A 84 -2.52 13.35 -2.14
N LEU A 85 -2.93 13.42 -3.41
CA LEU A 85 -3.43 12.25 -4.13
C LEU A 85 -2.35 11.18 -4.29
N ASN A 86 -1.14 11.57 -4.67
CA ASN A 86 -0.01 10.66 -4.79
C ASN A 86 0.29 9.97 -3.45
N GLN A 87 0.28 10.73 -2.34
CA GLN A 87 0.44 10.20 -0.99
C GLN A 87 -0.69 9.23 -0.61
N LEU A 88 -1.96 9.59 -0.88
CA LEU A 88 -3.11 8.72 -0.64
C LEU A 88 -2.99 7.41 -1.44
N SER A 89 -2.44 7.48 -2.66
CA SER A 89 -2.21 6.31 -3.50
C SER A 89 -1.36 5.27 -2.79
N LEU A 90 -0.35 5.68 -2.02
CA LEU A 90 0.54 4.77 -1.27
C LEU A 90 -0.24 3.96 -0.24
N PHE A 91 -1.27 4.56 0.37
CA PHE A 91 -2.11 3.91 1.37
C PHE A 91 -3.27 3.11 0.81
N LEU A 92 -3.51 3.11 -0.52
CA LEU A 92 -4.55 2.26 -1.12
C LEU A 92 -4.30 0.76 -0.90
N MET A 93 -3.07 0.37 -0.58
CA MET A 93 -2.73 -1.00 -0.19
C MET A 93 -3.41 -1.44 1.14
N TYR A 94 -3.95 -0.51 1.93
CA TYR A 94 -4.71 -0.82 3.13
C TYR A 94 -6.21 -0.92 2.79
N PRO A 95 -6.88 -2.08 2.99
CA PRO A 95 -8.30 -2.27 2.63
C PRO A 95 -9.27 -1.30 3.29
N SER A 96 -8.88 -0.67 4.41
CA SER A 96 -9.70 0.34 5.07
C SER A 96 -9.65 1.71 4.38
N VAL A 97 -8.53 2.05 3.75
CA VAL A 97 -8.33 3.25 2.93
C VAL A 97 -8.93 3.02 1.55
N LEU A 98 -8.60 1.90 0.91
CA LEU A 98 -9.10 1.50 -0.41
C LEU A 98 -10.62 1.66 -0.52
N ARG A 99 -11.38 1.01 0.38
CA ARG A 99 -12.85 1.07 0.37
C ARG A 99 -13.41 2.49 0.48
N ARG A 100 -12.77 3.36 1.27
CA ARG A 100 -13.19 4.76 1.44
C ARG A 100 -12.86 5.59 0.22
N PHE A 101 -11.68 5.38 -0.36
CA PHE A 101 -11.29 6.00 -1.61
C PHE A 101 -12.25 5.59 -2.72
N SER A 102 -12.53 4.29 -2.91
CA SER A 102 -13.51 3.77 -3.88
C SER A 102 -14.91 4.35 -3.72
N LYS A 103 -15.35 4.59 -2.47
CA LYS A 103 -16.62 5.30 -2.21
C LYS A 103 -16.57 6.70 -2.82
N TRP A 104 -15.50 7.46 -2.59
CA TRP A 104 -15.33 8.79 -3.15
C TRP A 104 -15.13 8.77 -4.66
N THR A 105 -14.38 7.82 -5.22
CA THR A 105 -14.26 7.63 -6.67
C THR A 105 -15.63 7.52 -7.33
N ARG A 106 -16.52 6.69 -6.78
CA ARG A 106 -17.90 6.55 -7.29
C ARG A 106 -18.69 7.85 -7.18
N ILE A 107 -18.61 8.54 -6.03
CA ILE A 107 -19.31 9.82 -5.82
C ILE A 107 -18.84 10.87 -6.85
N ILE A 108 -17.53 11.05 -6.98
CA ILE A 108 -16.93 12.02 -7.91
C ILE A 108 -17.29 11.68 -9.35
N ASN A 109 -17.17 10.42 -9.76
CA ASN A 109 -17.51 9.99 -11.13
C ASN A 109 -19.01 10.10 -11.45
N SER A 110 -19.89 9.96 -10.45
CA SER A 110 -21.33 10.15 -10.61
C SER A 110 -21.78 11.61 -10.56
N SER A 111 -20.87 12.53 -10.26
CA SER A 111 -21.13 13.96 -10.12
C SER A 111 -20.50 14.77 -11.24
N ASP A 112 -20.97 15.99 -11.47
CA ASP A 112 -20.37 16.89 -12.44
C ASP A 112 -18.99 17.43 -12.01
N LEU A 113 -18.54 17.13 -10.78
CA LEU A 113 -17.25 17.59 -10.26
C LEU A 113 -16.08 17.10 -11.13
N ALA A 114 -16.14 15.87 -11.64
CA ALA A 114 -15.06 15.30 -12.46
C ALA A 114 -14.91 16.02 -13.81
N LEU A 115 -16.02 16.40 -14.44
CA LEU A 115 -16.01 17.04 -15.77
C LEU A 115 -15.29 18.39 -15.73
N HIS A 116 -15.51 19.16 -14.65
CA HIS A 116 -14.92 20.48 -14.48
C HIS A 116 -13.43 20.48 -14.15
N MET A 117 -12.89 19.34 -13.71
CA MET A 117 -11.51 19.22 -13.23
C MET A 117 -10.54 18.64 -14.27
N ARG A 118 -11.02 18.27 -15.46
CA ARG A 118 -10.18 17.74 -16.55
C ARG A 118 -9.10 18.71 -17.03
N MET A 119 -9.25 20.01 -16.75
CA MET A 119 -8.29 21.04 -17.12
C MET A 119 -7.14 21.20 -16.11
N ALA A 120 -7.24 20.58 -14.93
CA ALA A 120 -6.25 20.70 -13.87
C ALA A 120 -5.10 19.68 -14.05
N GLY A 121 -4.28 19.89 -15.08
CA GLY A 121 -3.22 18.99 -15.59
C GLY A 121 -2.69 17.95 -14.59
N THR A 122 -1.71 18.32 -13.78
CA THR A 122 -1.01 17.40 -12.85
C THR A 122 -1.94 16.78 -11.80
N PHE A 123 -2.88 17.55 -11.26
CA PHE A 123 -3.88 17.02 -10.32
C PHE A 123 -4.76 15.95 -10.96
N TRP A 124 -5.22 16.19 -12.19
CA TRP A 124 -6.07 15.26 -12.92
C TRP A 124 -5.31 13.99 -13.29
N GLU A 125 -4.05 14.10 -13.69
CA GLU A 125 -3.16 12.96 -13.94
C GLU A 125 -2.99 12.10 -12.67
N SER A 126 -2.66 12.72 -11.53
CA SER A 126 -2.59 12.04 -10.23
C SER A 126 -3.91 11.37 -9.84
N TRP A 127 -5.05 12.01 -10.12
CA TRP A 127 -6.37 11.44 -9.87
C TRP A 127 -6.63 10.20 -10.73
N VAL A 128 -6.39 10.27 -12.05
CA VAL A 128 -6.55 9.14 -12.97
C VAL A 128 -5.62 7.98 -12.57
N GLN A 129 -4.39 8.27 -12.16
CA GLN A 129 -3.46 7.26 -11.65
C GLN A 129 -4.01 6.58 -10.38
N CYS A 130 -4.53 7.35 -9.42
CA CYS A 130 -5.15 6.80 -8.22
C CYS A 130 -6.36 5.91 -8.54
N GLN A 131 -7.19 6.28 -9.53
CA GLN A 131 -8.33 5.47 -9.96
C GLN A 131 -7.90 4.13 -10.57
N ARG A 132 -6.87 4.12 -11.42
CA ARG A 132 -6.33 2.87 -11.98
C ARG A 132 -5.84 1.94 -10.86
N LYS A 133 -4.99 2.48 -9.98
CA LYS A 133 -4.44 1.74 -8.83
C LYS A 133 -5.53 1.25 -7.87
N GLU A 134 -6.55 2.06 -7.61
CA GLU A 134 -7.70 1.66 -6.80
C GLU A 134 -8.45 0.48 -7.41
N LYS A 135 -8.71 0.52 -8.72
CA LYS A 135 -9.38 -0.58 -9.42
C LYS A 135 -8.58 -1.88 -9.33
N GLU A 136 -7.29 -1.84 -9.68
CA GLU A 136 -6.39 -3.00 -9.62
C GLU A 136 -6.32 -3.63 -8.22
N LEU A 137 -6.18 -2.78 -7.19
CA LEU A 137 -6.14 -3.22 -5.80
C LEU A 137 -7.48 -3.78 -5.32
N ASN A 138 -8.61 -3.22 -5.77
CA ASN A 138 -9.93 -3.77 -5.47
C ASN A 138 -10.16 -5.12 -6.11
N ASP A 139 -9.82 -5.28 -7.39
CA ASP A 139 -9.93 -6.56 -8.10
C ASP A 139 -9.10 -7.63 -7.39
N THR A 140 -7.88 -7.28 -6.96
CA THR A 140 -7.03 -8.15 -6.13
C THR A 140 -7.69 -8.48 -4.79
N LEU A 141 -8.28 -7.49 -4.10
CA LEU A 141 -8.93 -7.69 -2.81
C LEU A 141 -10.17 -8.59 -2.92
N GLU A 142 -10.97 -8.43 -3.98
CA GLU A 142 -12.12 -9.29 -4.23
C GLU A 142 -11.67 -10.73 -4.55
N ALA A 143 -10.60 -10.92 -5.33
CA ALA A 143 -10.00 -12.24 -5.54
C ALA A 143 -9.54 -12.87 -4.21
N VAL A 144 -8.95 -12.09 -3.30
CA VAL A 144 -8.59 -12.56 -1.94
C VAL A 144 -9.81 -12.99 -1.14
N LYS A 145 -10.93 -12.25 -1.23
CA LYS A 145 -12.15 -12.56 -0.50
C LYS A 145 -12.83 -13.84 -1.01
N LEU A 146 -12.77 -14.06 -2.32
CA LEU A 146 -13.28 -15.26 -2.97
C LEU A 146 -12.39 -16.48 -2.67
N GLY A 147 -11.11 -16.26 -2.38
CA GLY A 147 -10.22 -17.31 -1.89
C GLY A 147 -10.51 -17.71 -0.44
N ASP A 148 -10.39 -18.99 -0.11
CA ASP A 148 -10.43 -19.51 1.28
C ASP A 148 -9.17 -19.13 2.10
N THR A 149 -8.38 -18.16 1.64
CA THR A 149 -7.08 -17.79 2.22
C THR A 149 -7.22 -16.95 3.49
N MET A 150 -8.39 -16.39 3.76
CA MET A 150 -8.61 -15.44 4.86
C MET A 150 -8.76 -16.11 6.24
N CYS A 151 -9.15 -17.38 6.33
CA CYS A 151 -9.31 -18.05 7.62
C CYS A 151 -7.96 -18.23 8.36
N CYS A 152 -7.89 -17.79 9.62
CA CYS A 152 -6.69 -17.85 10.46
C CYS A 152 -6.33 -19.23 11.04
N TYR A 153 -7.16 -20.25 10.83
CA TYR A 153 -6.83 -21.60 11.28
C TYR A 153 -5.94 -22.28 10.24
N ALA A 154 -4.63 -22.33 10.53
CA ALA A 154 -3.61 -22.81 9.60
C ALA A 154 -3.66 -24.33 9.36
N GLN A 155 -4.05 -25.11 10.38
CA GLN A 155 -4.06 -26.58 10.36
C GLN A 155 -5.28 -27.16 9.63
N ARG A 156 -5.75 -26.50 8.57
CA ARG A 156 -6.83 -27.03 7.74
C ARG A 156 -6.24 -27.84 6.58
N PRO A 157 -6.29 -29.18 6.62
CA PRO A 157 -6.02 -29.98 5.44
C PRO A 157 -7.18 -29.73 4.46
N ASN A 158 -6.90 -29.16 3.29
CA ASN A 158 -7.87 -28.93 2.21
C ASN A 158 -9.05 -28.00 2.55
N LYS A 159 -8.80 -26.69 2.49
CA LYS A 159 -9.78 -25.62 2.76
C LYS A 159 -11.09 -25.70 1.96
N THR A 160 -11.09 -26.37 0.81
CA THR A 160 -12.18 -26.36 -0.18
C THR A 160 -13.18 -27.52 -0.07
N LYS A 161 -12.99 -28.50 0.81
CA LYS A 161 -13.80 -29.76 0.78
C LYS A 161 -14.63 -30.09 2.02
N GLN A 162 -14.63 -29.28 3.08
CA GLN A 162 -15.42 -29.61 4.27
C GLN A 162 -16.83 -29.00 4.23
N PRO A 163 -17.89 -29.83 4.34
CA PRO A 163 -19.27 -29.39 4.24
C PRO A 163 -19.69 -28.41 5.36
N GLU A 164 -19.06 -28.50 6.54
CA GLU A 164 -19.33 -27.58 7.67
C GLU A 164 -18.92 -26.12 7.40
N CYS A 165 -18.15 -25.88 6.34
CA CYS A 165 -17.76 -24.53 5.92
C CYS A 165 -18.44 -24.08 4.64
N SER A 166 -19.09 -25.01 3.95
CA SER A 166 -19.87 -24.77 2.74
C SER A 166 -21.35 -24.52 3.03
N GLU A 167 -21.76 -24.35 4.30
CA GLU A 167 -23.07 -23.75 4.59
C GLU A 167 -23.19 -22.34 3.99
N ALA A 168 -22.06 -21.73 3.61
CA ALA A 168 -22.03 -20.71 2.57
C ALA A 168 -22.48 -21.33 1.23
N ARG A 169 -23.81 -21.39 1.03
CA ARG A 169 -24.44 -21.51 -0.27
C ARG A 169 -23.67 -20.68 -1.29
N ILE A 170 -23.55 -21.18 -2.51
CA ILE A 170 -23.01 -20.52 -3.71
C ILE A 170 -23.22 -18.99 -3.60
N GLY A 171 -22.20 -18.26 -3.15
CA GLY A 171 -22.31 -16.85 -2.80
C GLY A 171 -21.81 -16.51 -1.37
N PHE A 172 -20.53 -16.13 -1.30
CA PHE A 172 -19.89 -15.40 -0.19
C PHE A 172 -19.78 -16.12 1.17
N VAL A 173 -18.55 -16.54 1.51
CA VAL A 173 -18.21 -16.99 2.87
C VAL A 173 -18.33 -15.80 3.85
N LYS A 174 -19.25 -15.89 4.81
CA LYS A 174 -19.38 -14.89 5.88
C LYS A 174 -18.29 -15.10 6.94
N TYR A 175 -17.19 -14.37 6.80
CA TYR A 175 -16.11 -14.40 7.79
C TYR A 175 -16.53 -13.76 9.11
N ARG A 176 -16.23 -14.44 10.22
CA ARG A 176 -16.45 -13.99 11.60
C ARG A 176 -15.15 -13.45 12.17
N ARG A 177 -15.23 -12.39 12.98
CA ARG A 177 -14.09 -11.81 13.70
C ARG A 177 -14.07 -12.30 15.13
N CYS A 178 -12.88 -12.45 15.70
CA CYS A 178 -12.77 -12.58 17.16
C CYS A 178 -13.29 -11.30 17.83
N SER A 179 -14.17 -11.44 18.81
CA SER A 179 -14.76 -10.32 19.55
C SER A 179 -13.73 -9.60 20.42
N SER A 180 -12.71 -10.32 20.92
CA SER A 180 -11.67 -9.76 21.79
C SER A 180 -10.53 -9.11 21.01
N CYS A 181 -10.22 -9.61 19.80
CA CYS A 181 -9.26 -8.96 18.91
C CYS A 181 -9.76 -9.01 17.44
N PRO A 182 -10.24 -7.88 16.89
CA PRO A 182 -10.86 -7.84 15.56
C PRO A 182 -9.91 -8.17 14.40
N ASN A 183 -8.62 -8.39 14.69
CA ASN A 183 -7.57 -8.71 13.73
C ASN A 183 -7.64 -10.13 13.18
N ILE A 184 -8.31 -11.05 13.85
CA ILE A 184 -8.34 -12.47 13.48
C ILE A 184 -9.72 -12.83 12.97
N ILE A 185 -9.76 -13.53 11.83
CA ILE A 185 -10.99 -13.92 11.16
C ILE A 185 -11.07 -15.43 10.91
N TYR A 186 -12.29 -15.94 10.92
CA TYR A 186 -12.61 -17.34 10.77
C TYR A 186 -13.77 -17.51 9.79
N CYS A 187 -13.75 -18.57 8.99
CA CYS A 187 -14.86 -18.90 8.10
C CYS A 187 -16.02 -19.60 8.84
N SER A 188 -15.78 -20.20 10.02
CA SER A 188 -16.80 -20.87 10.82
C SER A 188 -16.49 -20.84 12.32
N ASP A 189 -17.50 -21.12 13.15
CA ASP A 189 -17.32 -21.22 14.61
C ASP A 189 -16.46 -22.42 15.01
N SER A 190 -16.56 -23.55 14.28
CA SER A 190 -15.68 -24.71 14.49
C SER A 190 -14.21 -24.31 14.28
N CYS A 191 -13.94 -23.50 13.25
CA CYS A 191 -12.61 -22.98 12.99
C CYS A 191 -12.09 -22.04 14.08
N ALA A 192 -12.96 -21.16 14.58
CA ALA A 192 -12.63 -20.28 15.69
C ALA A 192 -12.28 -21.08 16.95
N LYS A 193 -13.09 -22.09 17.30
CA LYS A 193 -12.86 -22.98 18.45
C LYS A 193 -11.55 -23.77 18.34
N SER A 194 -11.25 -24.35 17.18
CA SER A 194 -10.01 -25.10 16.96
C SER A 194 -8.78 -24.18 17.01
N ALA A 195 -8.85 -23.02 16.34
CA ALA A 195 -7.78 -22.04 16.38
C ALA A 195 -7.55 -21.47 17.79
N TRP A 196 -8.62 -21.27 18.57
CA TRP A 196 -8.55 -20.84 19.96
C TRP A 196 -7.65 -21.75 20.79
N LYS A 197 -7.91 -23.07 20.70
CA LYS A 197 -7.16 -24.09 21.45
C LYS A 197 -5.71 -24.23 20.98
N SER A 198 -5.45 -24.13 19.67
CA SER A 198 -4.12 -24.40 19.14
C SER A 198 -3.15 -23.23 19.27
N GLN A 199 -3.54 -22.02 18.88
CA GLN A 199 -2.59 -20.91 18.72
C GLN A 199 -3.17 -19.52 18.99
N HIS A 200 -4.49 -19.33 18.92
CA HIS A 200 -5.07 -18.00 18.95
C HIS A 200 -5.11 -17.44 20.37
N ARG A 201 -5.39 -18.25 21.39
CA ARG A 201 -5.53 -17.80 22.79
C ARG A 201 -4.32 -16.98 23.25
N SER A 202 -3.10 -17.49 23.08
CA SER A 202 -1.87 -16.79 23.48
C SER A 202 -1.60 -15.51 22.69
N ARG A 203 -2.04 -15.45 21.42
CA ARG A 203 -1.87 -14.27 20.56
C ARG A 203 -2.95 -13.22 20.77
N CYS A 204 -4.15 -13.63 21.17
CA CYS A 204 -5.31 -12.77 21.37
C CYS A 204 -5.00 -11.68 22.39
N ASP A 205 -4.48 -12.07 23.56
CA ASP A 205 -4.14 -11.14 24.65
C ASP A 205 -3.09 -10.11 24.23
N ASN A 206 -2.09 -10.52 23.45
CA ASN A 206 -1.06 -9.61 22.93
C ASN A 206 -1.64 -8.59 21.95
N ILE A 207 -2.51 -9.04 21.04
CA ILE A 207 -3.17 -8.15 20.08
C ILE A 207 -4.10 -7.18 20.82
N SER A 208 -4.91 -7.68 21.76
CA SER A 208 -5.83 -6.84 22.53
C SER A 208 -5.10 -5.81 23.39
N ARG A 209 -3.96 -6.17 24.01
CA ARG A 209 -3.11 -5.21 24.73
C ARG A 209 -2.51 -4.15 23.79
N ALA A 210 -2.03 -4.55 22.62
CA ALA A 210 -1.52 -3.61 21.62
C ALA A 210 -2.61 -2.60 21.21
N LEU A 211 -3.82 -3.07 20.93
CA LEU A 211 -4.96 -2.21 20.57
C LEU A 211 -5.32 -1.22 21.68
N LYS A 212 -5.34 -1.68 22.95
CA LYS A 212 -5.56 -0.80 24.11
C LYS A 212 -4.48 0.27 24.26
N ALA A 213 -3.24 -0.04 23.86
CA ALA A 213 -2.12 0.90 23.86
C ALA A 213 -2.08 1.80 22.61
N GLY A 214 -3.15 1.84 21.80
CA GLY A 214 -3.21 2.63 20.55
C GLY A 214 -2.39 2.06 19.40
N ARG A 215 -1.77 0.88 19.56
CA ARG A 215 -1.03 0.20 18.49
C ARG A 215 -1.96 -0.71 17.72
N ARG A 216 -2.09 -0.47 16.42
CA ARG A 216 -2.93 -1.29 15.55
C ARG A 216 -2.08 -2.26 14.73
N PRO A 217 -1.87 -3.52 15.19
CA PRO A 217 -1.19 -4.49 14.37
C PRO A 217 -1.98 -4.75 13.08
N PRO A 218 -1.33 -5.20 11.99
CA PRO A 218 -2.04 -5.61 10.79
C PRO A 218 -3.06 -6.70 11.08
N THR A 219 -4.26 -6.53 10.55
CA THR A 219 -5.33 -7.52 10.55
C THR A 219 -4.97 -8.69 9.62
N GLN A 220 -5.66 -9.82 9.77
CA GLN A 220 -5.47 -10.94 8.86
C GLN A 220 -5.81 -10.58 7.42
N VAL A 221 -6.87 -9.81 7.19
CA VAL A 221 -7.25 -9.36 5.85
C VAL A 221 -6.11 -8.56 5.24
N GLU A 222 -5.55 -7.60 5.98
CA GLU A 222 -4.38 -6.84 5.54
C GLU A 222 -3.20 -7.75 5.23
N ARG A 223 -2.83 -8.68 6.12
CA ARG A 223 -1.72 -9.62 5.88
C ARG A 223 -1.93 -10.50 4.65
N THR A 224 -3.12 -11.06 4.49
CA THR A 224 -3.44 -11.90 3.32
C THR A 224 -3.45 -11.05 2.05
N PHE A 225 -4.02 -9.85 2.09
CA PHE A 225 -4.05 -8.93 0.96
C PHE A 225 -2.64 -8.52 0.53
N PHE A 226 -1.77 -8.11 1.47
CA PHE A 226 -0.37 -7.80 1.18
C PHE A 226 0.37 -8.99 0.57
N ARG A 227 0.14 -10.21 1.09
CA ARG A 227 0.71 -11.43 0.52
C ARG A 227 0.24 -11.73 -0.90
N MET A 228 -0.92 -11.22 -1.31
CA MET A 228 -1.46 -11.40 -2.67
C MET A 228 -1.03 -10.28 -3.62
N ILE A 229 -0.89 -9.05 -3.12
CA ILE A 229 -0.31 -7.94 -3.88
C ILE A 229 1.13 -8.27 -4.29
N LEU A 230 1.92 -8.88 -3.39
CA LEU A 230 3.32 -9.17 -3.68
C LEU A 230 3.53 -10.02 -4.94
N PRO A 231 2.91 -11.20 -5.11
CA PRO A 231 3.00 -11.96 -6.36
C PRO A 231 2.54 -11.17 -7.59
N VAL A 232 1.41 -10.46 -7.51
CA VAL A 232 0.92 -9.65 -8.64
C VAL A 232 1.96 -8.59 -9.02
N PHE A 233 2.45 -7.85 -8.03
CA PHE A 233 3.44 -6.80 -8.22
C PHE A 233 4.77 -7.32 -8.75
N THR A 234 5.30 -8.37 -8.13
CA THR A 234 6.61 -8.94 -8.46
C THR A 234 6.60 -9.77 -9.74
N LEU A 235 5.56 -10.56 -9.98
CA LEU A 235 5.51 -11.51 -11.09
C LEU A 235 4.86 -10.93 -12.34
N GLU A 236 3.95 -9.96 -12.23
CA GLU A 236 3.31 -9.36 -13.41
C GLU A 236 4.04 -8.10 -13.86
N PHE A 237 4.35 -7.19 -12.95
CA PHE A 237 4.92 -5.90 -13.32
C PHE A 237 6.45 -5.92 -13.40
N HIS A 238 7.11 -6.57 -12.46
CA HIS A 238 8.57 -6.52 -12.35
C HIS A 238 9.28 -7.78 -12.81
N ARG A 239 8.58 -8.79 -13.32
CA ARG A 239 9.20 -10.09 -13.61
C ARG A 239 10.34 -9.97 -14.61
N LEU A 240 10.16 -9.26 -15.71
CA LEU A 240 11.22 -9.12 -16.72
C LEU A 240 12.43 -8.37 -16.16
N ASP A 241 12.18 -7.32 -15.38
CA ASP A 241 13.24 -6.56 -14.74
C ASP A 241 13.98 -7.38 -13.69
N ILE A 242 13.26 -8.10 -12.83
CA ILE A 242 13.83 -9.03 -11.83
C ILE A 242 14.66 -10.10 -12.53
N LEU A 243 14.17 -10.68 -13.64
CA LEU A 243 14.91 -11.68 -14.41
C LEU A 243 16.16 -11.08 -15.07
N LYS A 244 16.07 -9.88 -15.64
CA LYS A 244 17.22 -9.16 -16.20
C LYS A 244 18.27 -8.88 -15.13
N TYR A 245 17.85 -8.36 -13.97
CA TYR A 245 18.73 -8.14 -12.82
C TYR A 245 19.38 -9.44 -12.34
N LEU A 246 18.62 -10.54 -12.26
CA LEU A 246 19.15 -11.87 -11.93
C LEU A 246 20.22 -12.34 -12.93
N GLN A 247 20.02 -12.12 -14.23
CA GLN A 247 21.00 -12.49 -15.27
C GLN A 247 22.28 -11.66 -15.20
N GLU A 248 22.15 -10.33 -15.04
CA GLU A 248 23.29 -9.42 -14.86
C GLU A 248 24.05 -9.73 -13.55
N PHE A 249 23.35 -10.21 -12.53
CA PHE A 249 23.96 -10.59 -11.26
C PHE A 249 24.80 -11.87 -11.37
N VAL A 250 24.31 -12.91 -12.06
CA VAL A 250 25.02 -14.19 -12.26
C VAL A 250 26.32 -14.02 -13.07
N THR A 251 26.49 -12.92 -13.79
CA THR A 251 27.61 -12.71 -14.73
C THR A 251 28.84 -12.03 -14.14
N ARG A 252 28.91 -11.74 -12.83
CA ARG A 252 30.20 -11.45 -12.19
C ARG A 252 30.89 -12.78 -11.89
N PRO A 253 31.86 -13.25 -12.70
CA PRO A 253 32.70 -14.34 -12.26
C PRO A 253 33.28 -13.91 -10.93
N VAL A 254 33.15 -14.75 -9.91
CA VAL A 254 33.95 -14.67 -8.69
C VAL A 254 35.38 -14.78 -9.20
N ALA A 255 35.98 -13.63 -9.51
CA ALA A 255 37.36 -13.51 -9.86
C ALA A 255 38.06 -14.02 -8.61
N ARG A 256 38.47 -15.28 -8.71
CA ARG A 256 39.05 -16.04 -7.62
C ARG A 256 40.23 -15.22 -7.10
N GLU A 257 40.02 -14.50 -6.02
CA GLU A 257 41.09 -14.08 -5.11
C GLU A 257 41.60 -15.38 -4.47
N LEU A 258 42.39 -16.11 -5.25
CA LEU A 258 42.83 -17.48 -5.02
C LEU A 258 43.99 -17.55 -4.01
N ASP A 259 44.20 -16.52 -3.19
CA ASP A 259 45.46 -16.38 -2.44
C ASP A 259 45.32 -16.11 -0.93
N ARG A 260 44.15 -16.40 -0.34
CA ARG A 260 44.01 -16.40 1.14
C ARG A 260 43.54 -17.75 1.66
N SER A 261 44.51 -18.49 2.20
CA SER A 261 44.39 -19.74 2.95
C SER A 261 43.70 -19.55 4.31
N ASP A 262 42.51 -18.94 4.34
CA ASP A 262 41.65 -18.95 5.53
C ASP A 262 40.58 -20.04 5.38
N ASN A 263 40.75 -21.14 6.12
CA ASN A 263 39.89 -22.34 6.11
C ASN A 263 38.46 -22.11 6.65
N ASN A 264 38.03 -20.85 6.83
CA ASN A 264 36.70 -20.47 7.27
C ASN A 264 35.97 -19.65 6.19
N ALA A 265 36.13 -20.02 4.92
CA ALA A 265 35.30 -19.48 3.85
C ALA A 265 33.86 -19.98 4.02
N GLU A 266 33.08 -19.33 4.89
CA GLU A 266 31.63 -19.31 4.77
C GLU A 266 31.34 -18.95 3.32
N THR A 267 30.81 -19.90 2.57
CA THR A 267 30.34 -19.68 1.20
C THR A 267 29.20 -18.68 1.28
N GLY A 268 29.55 -17.39 1.15
CA GLY A 268 28.63 -16.28 1.24
C GLY A 268 27.49 -16.50 0.27
N ARG A 269 26.29 -16.77 0.81
CA ARG A 269 25.09 -16.92 -0.01
C ARG A 269 24.63 -15.53 -0.39
N GLU A 270 24.68 -15.22 -1.67
CA GLU A 270 24.06 -14.02 -2.21
C GLU A 270 22.54 -14.21 -2.27
N VAL A 271 21.78 -13.24 -1.78
CA VAL A 271 20.32 -13.27 -1.78
C VAL A 271 19.81 -11.97 -2.40
N ILE A 272 18.84 -12.05 -3.31
CA ILE A 272 18.22 -10.87 -3.91
C ILE A 272 17.04 -10.43 -3.04
N PHE A 273 16.99 -9.14 -2.73
CA PHE A 273 15.93 -8.54 -1.93
C PHE A 273 15.16 -7.53 -2.74
N LEU A 274 13.85 -7.52 -2.53
CA LEU A 274 12.97 -6.47 -2.99
C LEU A 274 12.90 -5.44 -1.88
N ASN A 275 13.55 -4.29 -2.07
CA ASN A 275 13.57 -3.25 -1.06
C ASN A 275 12.47 -2.23 -1.33
N PHE A 276 11.33 -2.42 -0.67
CA PHE A 276 10.22 -1.48 -0.72
C PHE A 276 10.47 -0.19 0.08
N SER A 277 11.71 0.17 0.41
CA SER A 277 12.01 1.43 1.10
C SER A 277 11.71 2.67 0.26
N ASP A 278 11.59 2.53 -1.06
CA ASP A 278 11.30 3.62 -2.00
C ASP A 278 9.84 3.60 -2.51
N LEU A 279 8.91 3.15 -1.65
CA LEU A 279 7.46 3.17 -1.95
C LEU A 279 6.93 4.60 -2.19
N GLU A 280 7.69 5.63 -1.85
CA GLU A 280 7.32 7.03 -2.07
C GLU A 280 7.48 7.48 -3.53
N GLN A 281 8.22 6.72 -4.36
CA GLN A 281 8.26 6.97 -5.81
C GLN A 281 6.91 6.54 -6.42
N PRO A 282 6.13 7.49 -7.00
CA PRO A 282 4.79 7.21 -7.52
C PRO A 282 4.82 6.29 -8.75
N GLU A 283 5.96 6.23 -9.42
CA GLU A 283 6.26 5.24 -10.44
C GLU A 283 6.89 4.05 -9.73
N TYR A 284 6.21 2.91 -9.81
CA TYR A 284 6.75 1.60 -9.47
C TYR A 284 7.93 1.29 -10.39
N SER A 285 9.04 1.97 -10.16
CA SER A 285 10.26 1.85 -10.91
C SER A 285 11.04 0.69 -10.35
N VAL A 286 11.77 0.01 -11.24
CA VAL A 286 12.76 -1.04 -10.90
C VAL A 286 13.79 -0.56 -9.88
N LYS A 287 13.91 0.75 -9.63
CA LYS A 287 14.71 1.34 -8.55
C LYS A 287 14.35 0.81 -7.15
N CYS A 288 13.16 0.25 -6.94
CA CYS A 288 12.81 -0.45 -5.69
C CYS A 288 13.45 -1.85 -5.57
N LEU A 289 14.09 -2.36 -6.61
CA LEU A 289 14.91 -3.57 -6.55
C LEU A 289 16.32 -3.19 -6.14
N SER A 290 16.79 -3.71 -5.00
CA SER A 290 18.20 -3.59 -4.62
C SER A 290 18.75 -4.96 -4.29
N THR A 291 19.78 -5.39 -5.02
CA THR A 291 20.55 -6.59 -4.65
C THR A 291 21.50 -6.23 -3.51
N ARG A 292 21.56 -7.07 -2.47
CA ARG A 292 22.49 -6.90 -1.34
C ARG A 292 23.03 -8.26 -0.95
N HIS A 293 24.28 -8.32 -0.50
CA HIS A 293 24.80 -9.57 0.04
C HIS A 293 24.06 -9.90 1.35
N ILE A 294 23.88 -11.18 1.68
CA ILE A 294 23.14 -11.58 2.90
C ILE A 294 23.78 -11.04 4.18
N SER A 295 25.10 -10.84 4.18
CA SER A 295 25.85 -10.17 5.25
C SER A 295 25.43 -8.71 5.44
N ASP A 296 25.12 -8.01 4.34
CA ASP A 296 24.80 -6.60 4.36
C ASP A 296 23.43 -6.35 5.01
N LEU A 297 22.53 -7.34 5.00
CA LEU A 297 21.26 -7.24 5.73
C LEU A 297 21.41 -7.37 7.22
N ARG A 298 22.40 -8.14 7.70
CA ARG A 298 22.71 -8.16 9.14
C ARG A 298 23.24 -6.81 9.61
N ALA A 299 23.89 -6.08 8.71
CA ALA A 299 24.40 -4.74 8.96
C ALA A 299 23.39 -3.62 8.66
N ASP A 300 22.20 -3.94 8.12
CA ASP A 300 21.22 -2.92 7.73
C ASP A 300 20.55 -2.30 8.97
N SER A 301 20.82 -1.02 9.19
CA SER A 301 20.22 -0.22 10.27
C SER A 301 18.68 -0.13 10.22
N GLY A 302 18.07 -0.39 9.07
CA GLY A 302 16.62 -0.41 8.88
C GLY A 302 15.92 -1.66 9.41
N LEU A 303 16.67 -2.75 9.64
CA LEU A 303 16.13 -3.97 10.23
C LEU A 303 16.51 -4.06 11.70
N SER A 304 15.53 -4.33 12.58
CA SER A 304 15.88 -4.73 13.93
C SER A 304 16.66 -6.06 13.89
N LYS A 305 17.61 -6.25 14.81
CA LYS A 305 18.38 -7.50 14.92
C LYS A 305 17.49 -8.75 14.86
N LYS A 306 16.35 -8.70 15.55
CA LYS A 306 15.35 -9.78 15.52
C LYS A 306 14.78 -10.06 14.13
N GLN A 307 14.46 -9.03 13.35
CA GLN A 307 13.96 -9.19 11.98
C GLN A 307 15.02 -9.76 11.06
N ALA A 308 16.27 -9.30 11.20
CA ALA A 308 17.40 -9.87 10.46
C ALA A 308 17.57 -11.36 10.82
N ASP A 309 17.56 -11.71 12.11
CA ASP A 309 17.69 -13.10 12.57
C ASP A 309 16.52 -14.00 12.09
N GLU A 310 15.27 -13.53 12.19
CA GLU A 310 14.08 -14.24 11.68
C GLU A 310 14.16 -14.44 10.16
N PHE A 311 14.65 -13.45 9.44
CA PHE A 311 14.87 -13.55 7.99
C PHE A 311 15.94 -14.60 7.66
N MET A 312 17.07 -14.57 8.36
CA MET A 312 18.16 -15.54 8.18
C MET A 312 17.71 -16.97 8.46
N ALA A 313 16.91 -17.17 9.50
CA ALA A 313 16.31 -18.46 9.81
C ALA A 313 15.41 -18.94 8.66
N ALA A 314 14.56 -18.06 8.13
CA ALA A 314 13.68 -18.39 7.00
C ALA A 314 14.49 -18.78 5.73
N VAL A 315 15.58 -18.09 5.43
CA VAL A 315 16.48 -18.43 4.31
C VAL A 315 17.17 -19.78 4.53
N ALA A 316 17.59 -20.08 5.76
CA ALA A 316 18.22 -21.35 6.10
C ALA A 316 17.25 -22.54 5.95
N GLU A 317 15.95 -22.33 6.23
CA GLU A 317 14.90 -23.34 6.13
C GLU A 317 14.36 -23.56 4.70
N MET A 318 14.68 -22.68 3.73
CA MET A 318 14.22 -22.86 2.33
C MET A 318 14.79 -24.15 1.71
N PRO A 319 13.98 -25.03 1.10
CA PRO A 319 14.43 -26.29 0.50
C PRO A 319 15.49 -26.09 -0.59
N GLU A 320 16.48 -27.00 -0.70
CA GLU A 320 17.55 -26.92 -1.71
C GLU A 320 17.06 -26.83 -3.16
N ALA A 321 15.90 -27.42 -3.48
CA ALA A 321 15.28 -27.32 -4.81
C ALA A 321 14.83 -25.89 -5.20
N HIS A 322 14.69 -24.99 -4.23
CA HIS A 322 14.48 -23.55 -4.46
C HIS A 322 15.79 -22.74 -4.36
N ARG A 323 16.93 -23.37 -4.03
CA ARG A 323 18.26 -22.75 -3.89
C ARG A 323 19.08 -22.75 -5.18
N SER A 324 18.76 -23.62 -6.12
CA SER A 324 19.24 -23.55 -7.50
C SER A 324 18.20 -22.86 -8.35
N VAL A 325 18.51 -21.69 -8.90
CA VAL A 325 17.76 -21.15 -10.05
C VAL A 325 17.69 -22.27 -11.09
N PRO A 326 16.51 -22.73 -11.53
CA PRO A 326 16.44 -23.74 -12.57
C PRO A 326 17.18 -23.20 -13.79
N PRO A 327 18.05 -23.98 -14.46
CA PRO A 327 18.49 -23.61 -15.79
C PRO A 327 17.22 -23.49 -16.65
N LEU A 328 17.00 -22.28 -17.16
CA LEU A 328 16.16 -21.93 -18.30
C LEU A 328 15.32 -23.10 -18.87
N ILE A 329 14.02 -23.05 -18.61
CA ILE A 329 13.04 -23.66 -19.52
C ILE A 329 13.04 -22.78 -20.79
N GLN A 330 13.37 -23.40 -21.92
CA GLN A 330 13.24 -22.86 -23.28
C GLN A 330 11.79 -22.55 -23.64
#